data_AF-A0A9D8VBB5-F1
#
_entry.id   AF-A0A9D8VBB5-F1
#
_cell.length_a   1.000
_cell.length_b   1.000
_cell.length_c   1.000
_cell.angle_alpha   90.00
_cell.angle_beta   90.00
_cell.angle_gamma   90.00
#
_symmetry.space_group_name_H-M   'P 1'
#
loop_
_entity.id
_entity.type
_entity.pdbx_description
1 polymer ?
#
loop_
_entity_poly.entity_id
_entity_poly.type
_entity_poly.pdbx_seq_one_letter_code
_entity_poly.pdbx_strand_id
1 'polypeptide(L)' 'MKARKIKVIETPYEGVSQEDYQIENRRLQVEILKIQQKIISQDRRLIILFEGRDAAGKGSTIKRFTENIIPAHFRT' A
#
# COMPACT_ATOMS: atom_id res chain seq x y z
N MET A 1 17.78 26.84 25.07
CA MET A 1 16.81 25.78 24.72
C MET A 1 17.56 24.50 24.37
N LYS A 2 17.38 23.39 25.10
CA LYS A 2 17.96 22.09 24.73
C LYS A 2 17.11 21.48 23.61
N ALA A 3 17.68 21.30 22.43
CA ALA A 3 17.04 20.52 21.37
C ALA A 3 16.80 19.10 21.89
N ARG A 4 15.54 18.66 21.90
CA ARG A 4 15.20 17.25 22.15
C ARG A 4 15.86 16.44 21.04
N LYS A 5 16.90 15.67 21.37
CA LYS A 5 17.43 14.63 20.49
C LYS A 5 16.29 13.64 20.24
N ILE A 6 15.71 13.67 19.04
CA ILE A 6 14.82 12.62 18.56
C ILE A 6 15.69 11.37 18.48
N LYS A 7 15.61 10.53 19.51
CA LYS A 7 16.29 9.23 19.54
C LYS A 7 15.37 8.26 18.80
N VAL A 8 15.82 7.87 17.61
CA VAL A 8 15.25 6.81 16.78
C VAL A 8 13.93 7.18 16.13
N ILE A 9 13.98 7.40 14.81
CA ILE A 9 12.81 7.17 13.98
C ILE A 9 12.70 5.64 13.93
N GLU A 10 11.67 5.05 14.56
CA GLU A 10 11.40 3.63 14.35
C GLU A 10 11.23 3.42 12.86
N THR A 11 12.18 2.73 12.24
CA THR A 11 12.08 2.28 10.86
C THR A 11 11.55 0.85 10.91
N PRO A 12 10.23 0.63 10.81
CA PRO A 12 9.64 -0.72 10.89
C PRO A 12 10.08 -1.65 9.74
N TYR A 13 10.92 -1.14 8.84
CA TYR A 13 11.44 -1.83 7.66
C TYR A 13 12.94 -2.11 7.76
N GLU A 14 13.59 -1.80 8.88
CA GLU A 14 15.01 -2.12 9.07
C GLU A 14 15.21 -3.65 9.04
N GLY A 15 16.11 -4.12 8.18
CA GLY A 15 16.37 -5.55 7.97
C GLY A 15 15.45 -6.24 6.96
N VAL A 16 14.48 -5.55 6.35
CA VAL A 16 13.68 -6.12 5.25
C VAL A 16 14.52 -6.14 3.99
N SER A 17 14.84 -7.33 3.47
CA SER A 17 15.55 -7.46 2.21
C SER A 17 14.64 -7.08 1.04
N GLN A 18 15.24 -6.69 -0.08
CA GLN A 18 14.49 -6.40 -1.31
C GLN A 18 13.72 -7.64 -1.78
N GLU A 19 14.29 -8.83 -1.61
CA GLU A 19 13.67 -10.10 -1.99
C GLU A 19 12.41 -10.38 -1.14
N ASP A 20 12.53 -10.29 0.19
CA ASP A 20 11.41 -10.49 1.12
C ASP A 20 10.27 -9.51 0.83
N TYR A 21 10.61 -8.24 0.55
CA TYR A 21 9.65 -7.23 0.14
C TYR A 21 8.90 -7.65 -1.13
N GLN A 22 9.59 -8.14 -2.17
CA GLN A 22 8.94 -8.52 -3.43
C GLN A 22 8.02 -9.74 -3.25
N ILE A 23 8.45 -10.73 -2.47
CA ILE A 23 7.66 -11.92 -2.13
C ILE A 23 6.35 -11.49 -1.45
N GLU A 24 6.46 -10.65 -0.42
CA GLU A 24 5.30 -10.22 0.36
C GLU A 24 4.39 -9.28 -0.44
N ASN A 25 4.97 -8.37 -1.23
CA ASN A 25 4.20 -7.50 -2.13
C ASN A 25 3.38 -8.33 -3.13
N ARG A 26 3.97 -9.38 -3.72
CA ARG A 26 3.25 -10.28 -4.63
C ARG A 26 2.11 -11.02 -3.92
N ARG A 27 2.37 -11.53 -2.70
CA ARG A 27 1.35 -12.21 -1.89
C ARG A 27 0.16 -11.28 -1.61
N LEU A 28 0.43 -10.04 -1.19
CA LEU A 28 -0.61 -9.05 -0.89
C LEU A 28 -1.38 -8.61 -2.14
N GLN A 29 -0.72 -8.48 -3.29
CA GLN A 29 -1.41 -8.19 -4.57
C GLN A 29 -2.41 -9.29 -4.95
N VAL A 30 -2.11 -10.56 -4.68
CA VAL A 30 -3.06 -11.66 -4.88
C VAL A 30 -4.27 -11.52 -3.95
N GLU A 31 -4.07 -11.12 -2.69
CA GLU A 31 -5.18 -10.90 -1.76
C GLU A 31 -6.06 -9.70 -2.15
N ILE A 32 -5.46 -8.61 -2.64
CA ILE A 32 -6.20 -7.45 -3.17
C ILE A 32 -7.10 -7.88 -4.35
N LEU A 33 -6.58 -8.73 -5.25
CA LEU A 33 -7.38 -9.27 -6.36
C LEU A 33 -8.57 -10.10 -5.88
N LYS A 34 -8.39 -10.95 -4.85
CA LYS A 34 -9.50 -11.71 -4.25
C LYS A 34 -10.56 -10.79 -3.65
N ILE A 35 -10.15 -9.73 -2.95
CA ILE A 35 -11.05 -8.71 -2.41
C ILE A 35 -11.83 -8.04 -3.54
N GLN A 36 -11.15 -7.62 -4.61
CA GLN A 36 -11.78 -6.99 -5.76
C GLN A 36 -12.83 -7.91 -6.39
N GLN A 37 -12.50 -9.18 -6.65
CA GLN A 37 -13.44 -10.17 -7.19
C GLN A 37 -14.68 -10.33 -6.32
N LYS A 38 -14.49 -10.38 -4.99
CA LYS A 38 -15.61 -10.49 -4.04
C LYS A 38 -16.51 -9.25 -4.06
N ILE A 39 -15.93 -8.05 -4.13
CA ILE A 39 -16.69 -6.79 -4.23
C ILE A 39 -17.51 -6.76 -5.51
N ILE A 40 -16.90 -7.13 -6.65
CA ILE A 40 -17.58 -7.21 -7.95
C ILE A 40 -18.74 -8.21 -7.90
N SER A 41 -18.52 -9.41 -7.37
CA SER A 41 -19.57 -10.45 -7.27
C SER A 41 -20.76 -10.05 -6.39
N GLN A 42 -20.58 -9.08 -5.50
CA GLN A 42 -21.60 -8.59 -4.58
C GLN A 42 -22.24 -7.28 -5.05
N ASP A 43 -21.87 -6.78 -6.23
CA ASP A 43 -22.26 -5.47 -6.75
C ASP A 43 -22.02 -4.32 -5.75
N ARG A 44 -20.87 -4.38 -5.07
CA ARG A 44 -20.45 -3.38 -4.06
C ARG A 44 -19.38 -2.45 -4.62
N ARG A 45 -19.18 -1.33 -3.92
CA ARG A 45 -18.13 -0.35 -4.22
C ARG A 45 -17.24 -0.17 -3.00
N LEU A 46 -15.93 -0.03 -3.23
CA LEU A 46 -14.92 0.25 -2.21
C LEU A 46 -14.19 1.54 -2.58
N ILE A 47 -14.02 2.43 -1.61
CA ILE A 47 -13.23 3.65 -1.73
C ILE A 47 -12.07 3.55 -0.73
N ILE A 48 -10.86 3.85 -1.19
CA ILE A 48 -9.66 3.88 -0.35
C ILE A 48 -9.07 5.28 -0.45
N LEU A 49 -8.95 5.96 0.70
CA LEU A 49 -8.36 7.29 0.79
C LEU A 49 -6.93 7.20 1.31
N PHE A 50 -5.99 7.81 0.59
CA PHE A 50 -4.59 7.89 0.99
C PHE A 50 -4.26 9.32 1.41
N GLU A 51 -4.07 9.54 2.72
CA GLU A 51 -3.71 10.82 3.31
C GLU A 51 -2.26 10.88 3.79
N GLY A 52 -1.73 12.09 3.93
CA GLY A 52 -0.36 12.30 4.42
C GLY A 52 0.28 13.58 3.90
N ARG A 53 1.43 13.97 4.47
CA ARG A 53 2.18 15.14 4.03
C ARG A 53 2.76 14.97 2.61
N ASP A 54 3.23 16.06 2.03
CA ASP A 54 4.00 16.01 0.79
C ASP A 54 5.24 15.13 0.97
N ALA A 55 5.59 14.39 -0.09
CA ALA A 55 6.66 13.39 -0.10
C ALA A 55 6.51 12.22 0.90
N ALA A 56 5.35 12.01 1.54
CA ALA A 56 5.12 10.88 2.45
C ALA A 56 5.00 9.50 1.76
N GLY A 57 5.15 9.43 0.43
CA GLY A 57 5.09 8.15 -0.32
C GLY A 57 3.68 7.71 -0.77
N LYS A 58 2.67 8.59 -0.71
CA LYS A 58 1.28 8.27 -1.12
C LYS A 58 1.19 7.70 -2.55
N GLY A 59 1.85 8.35 -3.51
CA GLY A 59 1.80 7.95 -4.92
C GLY A 59 2.45 6.59 -5.20
N SER A 60 3.58 6.29 -4.56
CA SER A 60 4.20 4.96 -4.66
C SER A 60 3.31 3.87 -4.05
N THR A 61 2.63 4.16 -2.95
CA THR A 61 1.70 3.23 -2.31
C THR A 61 0.50 2.95 -3.22
N ILE A 62 -0.12 3.99 -3.79
CA ILE A 62 -1.22 3.84 -4.77
C ILE A 62 -0.74 2.96 -5.93
N LYS A 63 0.44 3.26 -6.51
CA LYS A 63 1.00 2.48 -7.61
C LYS A 63 1.13 0.99 -7.27
N ARG A 64 1.62 0.63 -6.07
CA ARG A 64 1.75 -0.78 -5.64
C ARG A 64 0.41 -1.46 -5.42
N PHE A 65 -0.57 -0.72 -4.91
CA PHE A 65 -1.93 -1.22 -4.69
C PHE A 65 -2.66 -1.51 -6.01
N THR A 66 -2.39 -0.73 -7.05
CA THR A 66 -3.12 -0.76 -8.32
C THR A 66 -2.40 -1.55 -9.42
N GLU A 67 -1.15 -1.96 -9.20
CA GLU A 67 -0.26 -2.59 -10.20
C GLU A 67 -0.86 -3.84 -10.87
N ASN A 68 -1.65 -4.63 -10.12
CA ASN A 68 -2.22 -5.91 -10.58
C ASN A 68 -3.74 -5.98 -10.41
N ILE A 69 -4.44 -4.85 -10.45
CA ILE A 69 -5.92 -4.78 -10.32
C ILE A 69 -6.62 -5.01 -11.66
N ILE A 70 -7.87 -5.50 -11.64
CA ILE A 70 -8.72 -5.62 -12.84
C ILE A 70 -9.09 -4.21 -13.34
N PRO A 71 -8.60 -3.75 -14.52
CA PRO A 71 -8.69 -2.34 -14.92
C PRO A 71 -10.13 -1.85 -15.14
N ALA A 72 -11.02 -2.72 -15.65
CA ALA A 72 -12.41 -2.37 -15.92
C ALA A 72 -13.21 -1.96 -14.68
N HIS A 73 -12.74 -2.33 -13.48
CA HIS A 73 -13.41 -2.10 -12.20
C HIS A 73 -12.59 -1.20 -11.25
N PHE A 74 -11.72 -0.36 -11.79
CA PHE A 74 -10.84 0.51 -11.00
C PHE A 74 -10.78 1.94 -11.56
N ARG A 75 -10.70 2.93 -10.67
CA ARG A 75 -10.50 4.35 -10.98
C ARG A 75 -9.64 4.99 -9.89
N THR A 76 -8.70 5.84 -10.30
CA THR A 76 -7.88 6.69 -9.40
C THR A 76 -8.48 8.09 -9.35
#